data_AF-A0A6P5Z9F9-F1
#
_entry.id   AF-A0A6P5Z9F9-F1
#
_cell.length_a   1.000
_cell.length_b   1.000
_cell.length_c   1.000
_cell.angle_alpha   90.00
_cell.angle_beta   90.00
_cell.angle_gamma   90.00
#
_symmetry.space_group_name_H-M   'P 1'
#
loop_
_entity.id
_entity.type
_entity.pdbx_description
1 polymer ?
#
loop_
_entity_poly.entity_id
_entity_poly.type
_entity_poly.pdbx_seq_one_letter_code
_entity_poly.pdbx_strand_id
1 'polypeptide(L)'
;MQIVVKTPNEKTITLEVESSDSIDNVKAKIQLEDGRTLADYNIQKESTLHLVLRVRVGTMIKVKTLTGKEIEIDIEPTDTIDRIKERVEEKEGIPPVQQRLIYAGKQLGDDKMAREYNIEGGSVLHIVRALRGGSL
;
A
#
# COMPACT_ATOMS: atom_id res chain seq x y z
N MET A 1 -20.09 -20.93 3.38
CA MET A 1 -19.61 -21.43 4.69
C MET A 1 -19.13 -20.29 5.57
N GLN A 2 -19.20 -20.45 6.89
CA GLN A 2 -18.68 -19.47 7.84
C GLN A 2 -17.27 -19.86 8.28
N ILE A 3 -16.34 -18.90 8.23
CA ILE A 3 -14.97 -19.05 8.74
C ILE A 3 -14.71 -18.00 9.83
N VAL A 4 -13.75 -18.30 10.70
CA VAL A 4 -13.37 -17.43 11.81
C VAL A 4 -11.94 -16.95 11.63
N VAL A 5 -11.76 -15.63 11.70
CA VAL A 5 -10.45 -14.96 11.62
C VAL A 5 -10.13 -14.34 12.97
N LYS A 6 -8.99 -14.72 13.54
CA LYS A 6 -8.44 -14.09 14.75
C LYS A 6 -7.35 -13.09 14.38
N THR A 7 -7.50 -11.87 14.84
CA THR A 7 -6.51 -10.80 14.66
C THR A 7 -5.44 -10.83 15.78
N PRO A 8 -4.28 -10.17 15.59
CA PRO A 8 -3.23 -10.11 16.60
C PRO A 8 -3.63 -9.41 17.91
N ASN A 9 -4.64 -8.53 17.88
CA ASN A 9 -5.22 -7.92 19.08
C ASN A 9 -6.36 -8.78 19.68
N GLU A 10 -6.36 -10.08 19.40
CA GLU A 10 -7.31 -11.08 19.90
C GLU A 10 -8.78 -10.87 19.50
N LYS A 11 -9.07 -9.93 18.60
CA LYS A 11 -10.41 -9.75 18.05
C LYS A 11 -10.75 -10.91 17.11
N THR A 12 -11.97 -11.40 17.22
CA THR A 12 -12.50 -12.44 16.35
C THR A 12 -13.48 -11.84 15.34
N ILE A 13 -13.33 -12.20 14.08
CA ILE A 13 -14.17 -11.76 12.96
C ILE A 13 -14.74 -13.01 12.28
N THR A 14 -16.05 -13.05 12.07
CA THR A 14 -16.72 -14.12 11.32
C THR A 14 -16.99 -13.64 9.90
N LEU A 15 -16.66 -14.46 8.91
CA LEU A 15 -16.88 -14.17 7.51
C LEU A 15 -17.70 -15.27 6.84
N GLU A 16 -18.62 -14.86 5.96
CA GLU A 16 -19.29 -15.76 5.02
C GLU A 16 -18.50 -15.79 3.70
N VAL A 17 -18.09 -16.99 3.30
CA VAL A 17 -17.26 -17.30 2.13
C VAL A 17 -17.72 -18.57 1.44
N GLU A 18 -17.49 -18.73 0.15
CA GLU A 18 -17.69 -19.98 -0.59
C GLU A 18 -16.38 -20.77 -0.71
N SER A 19 -16.41 -22.10 -0.85
CA SER A 19 -15.18 -22.89 -1.05
C SER A 19 -14.49 -22.59 -2.39
N SER A 20 -15.25 -22.05 -3.35
CA SER A 20 -14.81 -21.51 -4.63
C SER A 20 -14.15 -20.13 -4.53
N ASP A 21 -14.31 -19.42 -3.39
CA ASP A 21 -13.70 -18.11 -3.23
C ASP A 21 -12.18 -18.26 -3.31
N SER A 22 -11.56 -17.43 -4.15
CA SER A 22 -10.13 -17.24 -4.07
C SER A 22 -9.80 -16.62 -2.72
N ILE A 23 -8.68 -17.04 -2.21
CA ILE A 23 -8.02 -16.46 -1.08
C ILE A 23 -7.84 -14.96 -1.34
N ASP A 24 -7.50 -14.50 -2.54
CA ASP A 24 -7.47 -13.05 -2.86
C ASP A 24 -8.81 -12.34 -2.67
N ASN A 25 -9.94 -12.97 -2.97
CA ASN A 25 -11.28 -12.40 -2.73
C ASN A 25 -11.63 -12.34 -1.24
N VAL A 26 -11.30 -13.40 -0.49
CA VAL A 26 -11.46 -13.44 0.98
C VAL A 26 -10.51 -12.43 1.64
N LYS A 27 -9.30 -12.31 1.09
CA LYS A 27 -8.24 -11.41 1.50
C LYS A 27 -8.47 -9.97 1.04
N ALA A 28 -9.26 -9.67 0.02
CA ALA A 28 -9.65 -8.29 -0.28
C ALA A 28 -10.43 -7.65 0.88
N LYS A 29 -11.08 -8.48 1.71
CA LYS A 29 -11.69 -8.07 2.97
C LYS A 29 -10.66 -7.90 4.12
N ILE A 30 -9.40 -8.36 3.99
CA ILE A 30 -8.34 -8.42 5.05
C ILE A 30 -6.87 -8.22 4.53
N GLN A 31 -6.63 -7.54 3.39
CA GLN A 31 -5.34 -7.24 2.72
C GLN A 31 -4.27 -8.36 2.60
N LEU A 32 -4.37 -9.30 1.63
CA LEU A 32 -3.28 -10.23 1.25
C LEU A 32 -3.37 -10.67 -0.25
N GLU A 33 -2.31 -11.24 -0.84
CA GLU A 33 -2.21 -11.53 -2.32
C GLU A 33 -1.45 -12.84 -2.64
N ASP A 34 -2.11 -13.95 -2.98
CA ASP A 34 -1.44 -15.16 -3.54
C ASP A 34 -2.26 -15.98 -4.57
N GLY A 35 -3.48 -15.56 -4.93
CA GLY A 35 -4.26 -16.12 -6.05
C GLY A 35 -4.81 -17.53 -5.89
N ARG A 36 -4.58 -18.22 -4.76
CA ARG A 36 -5.07 -19.59 -4.51
C ARG A 36 -6.52 -19.59 -4.03
N THR A 37 -7.19 -20.74 -3.94
CA THR A 37 -8.54 -20.86 -3.35
C THR A 37 -8.49 -21.37 -1.91
N LEU A 38 -9.60 -21.25 -1.16
CA LEU A 38 -9.70 -21.84 0.18
C LEU A 38 -9.54 -23.37 0.16
N ALA A 39 -10.03 -24.02 -0.90
CA ALA A 39 -9.92 -25.45 -1.12
C ALA A 39 -8.46 -25.89 -1.34
N ASP A 40 -7.65 -25.08 -2.04
CA ASP A 40 -6.22 -25.39 -2.27
C ASP A 40 -5.42 -25.46 -0.97
N TYR A 41 -5.89 -24.80 0.09
CA TYR A 41 -5.32 -24.85 1.44
C TYR A 41 -6.05 -25.83 2.37
N ASN A 42 -7.01 -26.59 1.85
CA ASN A 42 -7.88 -27.48 2.62
C ASN A 42 -8.58 -26.79 3.80
N ILE A 43 -8.99 -25.53 3.61
CA ILE A 43 -9.74 -24.76 4.61
C ILE A 43 -11.22 -25.15 4.51
N GLN A 44 -11.79 -25.55 5.65
CA GLN A 44 -13.16 -26.05 5.76
C GLN A 44 -14.01 -25.19 6.70
N LYS A 45 -15.31 -25.50 6.79
CA LYS A 45 -16.21 -24.91 7.78
C LYS A 45 -15.60 -25.05 9.18
N GLU A 46 -15.67 -23.99 9.99
CA GLU A 46 -15.10 -23.92 11.36
C GLU A 46 -13.57 -23.92 11.44
N SER A 47 -12.86 -23.88 10.30
CA SER A 47 -11.42 -23.62 10.31
C SER A 47 -11.13 -22.25 10.91
N THR A 48 -10.10 -22.20 11.76
CA THR A 48 -9.63 -20.95 12.39
C THR A 48 -8.39 -20.45 11.67
N LEU A 49 -8.46 -19.24 11.12
CA LEU A 49 -7.33 -18.56 10.53
C LEU A 49 -6.73 -17.57 11.54
N HIS A 50 -5.43 -17.69 11.78
CA HIS A 50 -4.68 -16.71 12.56
C HIS A 50 -4.06 -15.69 11.62
N LEU A 51 -4.42 -14.42 11.80
CA LEU A 51 -3.80 -13.32 11.09
C LEU A 51 -2.42 -13.06 11.70
N VAL A 52 -1.36 -13.30 10.94
CA VAL A 52 0.00 -12.90 11.30
C VAL A 52 0.31 -11.60 10.57
N LEU A 53 0.51 -10.51 11.31
CA LEU A 53 1.08 -9.29 10.74
C LEU A 53 2.53 -9.56 10.39
N ARG A 54 2.80 -9.70 9.09
CA ARG A 54 4.16 -9.60 8.57
C ARG A 54 4.36 -8.13 8.20
N VAL A 55 5.44 -7.54 8.70
CA VAL A 55 5.99 -6.34 8.08
C VAL A 55 6.39 -6.78 6.68
N ARG A 56 5.56 -6.47 5.68
CA ARG A 56 6.03 -6.55 4.30
C ARG A 56 7.16 -5.53 4.22
N VAL A 57 8.36 -6.00 3.86
CA VAL A 57 9.30 -5.12 3.19
C VAL A 57 8.77 -5.10 1.77
N GLY A 58 7.81 -4.22 1.48
CA GLY A 58 7.43 -4.01 0.09
C GLY A 58 8.58 -3.31 -0.64
N THR A 59 8.25 -2.65 -1.76
CA THR A 59 9.27 -2.00 -2.56
C THR A 59 9.71 -0.71 -1.86
N MET A 60 10.82 -0.77 -1.13
CA MET A 60 11.36 0.40 -0.43
C MET A 60 11.95 1.38 -1.44
N ILE A 61 11.45 2.62 -1.41
CA ILE A 61 12.00 3.74 -2.18
C ILE A 61 12.41 4.88 -1.26
N LYS A 62 13.23 5.78 -1.79
CA LYS A 62 13.64 7.01 -1.11
C LYS A 62 12.91 8.21 -1.68
N VAL A 63 12.50 9.12 -0.80
CA VAL A 63 12.01 10.45 -1.18
C VAL A 63 12.94 11.48 -0.58
N LYS A 64 13.57 12.27 -1.46
CA LYS A 64 14.54 13.31 -1.12
C LYS A 64 13.88 14.68 -1.16
N THR A 65 13.98 15.41 -0.04
CA THR A 65 13.49 16.78 0.06
C THR A 65 14.49 17.78 -0.53
N LEU A 66 14.04 19.02 -0.74
CA LEU A 66 14.91 20.14 -1.16
C LEU A 66 16.03 20.45 -0.16
N THR A 67 15.88 20.09 1.12
CA THR A 67 16.92 20.27 2.14
C THR A 67 17.98 19.16 2.09
N GLY A 68 17.81 18.16 1.21
CA GLY A 68 18.68 17.00 1.08
C GLY A 68 18.35 15.86 2.05
N LYS A 69 17.32 16.01 2.91
CA LYS A 69 16.83 14.92 3.77
C LYS A 69 16.23 13.82 2.90
N GLU A 70 16.60 12.57 3.18
CA GLU A 70 16.02 11.39 2.55
C GLU A 70 15.15 10.65 3.56
N ILE A 71 13.93 10.31 3.16
CA ILE A 71 13.05 9.40 3.89
C ILE A 71 12.81 8.15 3.07
N GLU A 72 12.62 7.03 3.75
CA GLU A 72 12.27 5.77 3.11
C GLU A 72 10.78 5.50 3.29
N ILE A 73 10.10 5.12 2.20
CA ILE A 73 8.69 4.69 2.21
C ILE A 73 8.57 3.36 1.50
N ASP A 74 7.59 2.57 1.94
CA ASP A 74 7.21 1.33 1.29
C ASP A 74 6.10 1.59 0.27
N ILE A 75 6.25 1.03 -0.94
CA ILE A 75 5.26 1.14 -2.01
C ILE A 75 4.99 -0.21 -2.68
N GLU A 76 3.86 -0.29 -3.37
CA GLU A 76 3.54 -1.33 -4.34
C GLU A 76 3.62 -0.77 -5.77
N PRO A 77 4.02 -1.56 -6.79
CA PRO A 77 4.05 -1.10 -8.18
C PRO A 77 2.69 -0.61 -8.71
N THR A 78 1.60 -1.06 -8.10
CA THR A 78 0.21 -0.71 -8.39
C THR A 78 -0.28 0.53 -7.64
N ASP A 79 0.49 1.03 -6.67
CA ASP A 79 0.12 2.25 -5.96
C ASP A 79 0.04 3.43 -6.93
N THR A 80 -1.03 4.21 -6.79
CA THR A 80 -1.12 5.51 -7.45
C THR A 80 -0.15 6.50 -6.82
N ILE A 81 0.27 7.51 -7.59
CA ILE A 81 1.12 8.59 -7.05
C ILE A 81 0.41 9.33 -5.92
N ASP A 82 -0.91 9.49 -5.97
CA ASP A 82 -1.70 10.06 -4.87
C ASP A 82 -1.50 9.26 -3.56
N ARG A 83 -1.58 7.93 -3.63
CA ARG A 83 -1.34 7.06 -2.45
C ARG A 83 0.12 7.10 -1.97
N ILE A 84 1.07 7.32 -2.89
CA ILE A 84 2.48 7.54 -2.50
C ILE A 84 2.61 8.88 -1.75
N LYS A 85 1.90 9.93 -2.17
CA LYS A 85 1.90 11.23 -1.46
C LYS A 85 1.33 11.11 -0.05
N GLU A 86 0.26 10.34 0.16
CA GLU A 86 -0.26 10.06 1.50
C GLU A 86 0.83 9.44 2.41
N ARG A 87 1.57 8.44 1.94
CA ARG A 87 2.69 7.84 2.70
C ARG A 87 3.83 8.82 2.97
N VAL A 88 4.06 9.77 2.07
CA VAL A 88 5.02 10.86 2.30
C VAL A 88 4.50 11.84 3.35
N GLU A 89 3.20 12.16 3.36
CA GLU A 89 2.57 13.01 4.36
C GLU A 89 2.73 12.42 5.77
N GLU A 90 2.52 11.12 5.94
CA GLU A 90 2.71 10.44 7.23
C GLU A 90 4.11 10.64 7.83
N LYS A 91 5.13 10.84 6.97
CA LYS A 91 6.54 10.99 7.39
C LYS A 91 7.04 12.43 7.43
N GLU A 92 6.58 13.28 6.52
CA GLU A 92 7.05 14.68 6.39
C GLU A 92 6.02 15.72 6.81
N GLY A 93 4.75 15.34 7.01
CA GLY A 93 3.66 16.25 7.39
C GLY A 93 3.24 17.25 6.31
N ILE A 94 3.60 17.00 5.05
CA ILE A 94 3.24 17.88 3.92
C ILE A 94 1.95 17.35 3.28
N PRO A 95 0.85 18.11 3.23
CA PRO A 95 -0.40 17.63 2.63
C PRO A 95 -0.23 17.23 1.15
N PRO A 96 -0.85 16.14 0.65
CA PRO A 96 -0.67 15.61 -0.71
C PRO A 96 -0.82 16.65 -1.82
N VAL A 97 -1.79 17.55 -1.69
CA VAL A 97 -2.04 18.65 -2.64
C VAL A 97 -0.87 19.65 -2.73
N GLN A 98 -0.07 19.77 -1.67
CA GLN A 98 1.12 20.60 -1.63
C GLN A 98 2.37 19.84 -2.11
N GLN A 99 2.28 18.54 -2.37
CA GLN A 99 3.41 17.73 -2.81
C GLN A 99 3.51 17.71 -4.33
N ARG A 100 4.73 17.89 -4.84
CA ARG A 100 5.09 17.54 -6.22
C ARG A 100 6.21 16.52 -6.18
N LEU A 101 5.90 15.29 -6.54
CA LEU A 101 6.88 14.22 -6.69
C LEU A 101 7.49 14.27 -8.08
N ILE A 102 8.80 14.10 -8.14
CA ILE A 102 9.60 14.16 -9.37
C ILE A 102 10.49 12.92 -9.43
N TYR A 103 10.49 12.23 -10.56
CA TYR A 103 11.37 11.08 -10.81
C TYR A 103 11.93 11.17 -12.23
N ALA A 104 13.22 10.89 -12.39
CA ALA A 104 13.92 10.97 -13.68
C ALA A 104 13.65 12.29 -14.45
N GLY A 105 13.59 13.41 -13.71
CA GLY A 105 13.32 14.74 -14.28
C GLY A 105 11.86 15.03 -14.66
N LYS A 106 10.92 14.10 -14.40
CA LYS A 106 9.49 14.26 -14.71
C LYS A 106 8.67 14.43 -13.44
N GLN A 107 7.75 15.39 -13.44
CA GLN A 107 6.71 15.48 -12.41
C GLN A 107 5.72 14.31 -12.60
N LEU A 108 5.42 13.63 -11.51
CA LEU A 108 4.52 12.48 -11.50
C LEU A 108 3.05 12.92 -11.45
N GLY A 109 2.18 12.23 -12.19
CA GLY A 109 0.74 12.47 -12.23
C GLY A 109 -0.01 11.63 -11.20
N ASP A 110 -0.99 12.22 -10.52
CA ASP A 110 -1.63 11.63 -9.34
C ASP A 110 -2.42 10.34 -9.63
N ASP A 111 -3.00 10.24 -10.83
CA ASP A 111 -3.78 9.12 -11.33
C ASP A 111 -2.93 7.94 -11.88
N LYS A 112 -1.62 8.13 -11.97
CA LYS A 112 -0.69 7.15 -12.52
C LYS A 112 -0.16 6.20 -11.46
N MET A 113 0.14 4.97 -11.87
CA MET A 113 0.76 3.98 -10.99
C MET A 113 2.28 4.12 -10.96
N ALA A 114 2.90 3.71 -9.85
CA ALA A 114 4.35 3.69 -9.70
C ALA A 114 5.06 2.91 -10.83
N ARG A 115 4.51 1.75 -11.22
CA ARG A 115 5.03 0.92 -12.32
C ARG A 115 5.02 1.61 -13.68
N GLU A 116 4.10 2.55 -13.93
CA GLU A 116 4.06 3.29 -15.20
C GLU A 116 5.28 4.21 -15.36
N TYR A 117 5.92 4.57 -14.25
CA TYR A 117 7.16 5.33 -14.21
C TYR A 117 8.41 4.47 -14.01
N ASN A 118 8.27 3.13 -13.98
CA ASN A 118 9.34 2.19 -13.62
C ASN A 118 9.99 2.57 -12.26
N ILE A 119 9.16 2.92 -11.28
CA ILE A 119 9.62 3.11 -9.91
C ILE A 119 9.71 1.74 -9.25
N GLU A 120 10.90 1.41 -8.76
CA GLU A 120 11.25 0.10 -8.22
C GLU A 120 12.08 0.25 -6.95
N GLY A 121 12.49 -0.88 -6.35
CA GLY A 121 13.24 -0.87 -5.09
C GLY A 121 14.53 -0.08 -5.22
N GLY A 122 14.75 0.85 -4.30
CA GLY A 122 15.92 1.73 -4.29
C GLY A 122 15.81 2.98 -5.19
N SER A 123 14.70 3.17 -5.92
CA SER A 123 14.44 4.42 -6.64
C SER A 123 14.48 5.63 -5.69
N VAL A 124 14.98 6.76 -6.19
CA VAL A 124 15.02 8.04 -5.45
C VAL A 124 14.13 9.06 -6.15
N LEU A 125 13.02 9.39 -5.51
CA LEU A 125 12.11 10.47 -5.91
C LEU A 125 12.56 11.77 -5.24
N HIS A 126 12.27 12.89 -5.87
CA HIS A 126 12.43 14.21 -5.27
C HIS A 126 11.06 14.80 -4.95
N ILE A 127 10.92 15.42 -3.78
CA ILE A 127 9.72 16.16 -3.40
C ILE A 127 10.00 17.65 -3.32
N VAL A 128 9.14 18.44 -3.97
CA VAL A 128 9.10 19.89 -3.83
C VAL A 128 7.72 20.32 -3.33
N ARG A 129 7.69 21.37 -2.49
CA ARG A 129 6.44 21.97 -2.04
C ARG A 129 5.88 22.86 -3.15
N ALA A 130 4.64 22.59 -3.55
CA ALA A 130 3.89 23.56 -4.34
C ALA A 130 3.69 24.81 -3.48
N LEU A 131 4.23 25.95 -3.91
CA LEU A 131 3.94 27.22 -3.27
C LEU A 131 2.46 27.52 -3.48
N ARG A 132 1.74 27.87 -2.41
CA ARG A 132 0.36 28.31 -2.50
C ARG A 132 0.29 29.46 -3.50
N GLY A 133 -0.52 29.32 -4.55
CA GLY A 133 -1.09 30.50 -5.19
C GLY A 133 -1.82 31.26 -4.09
N GLY A 134 -1.36 32.47 -3.79
CA GLY A 134 -2.00 33.33 -2.80
C GLY A 134 -3.46 33.49 -3.17
N SER A 135 -4.35 33.22 -2.22
CA SER A 135 -5.68 33.81 -2.26
C SER A 135 -5.46 35.30 -2.00
N LEU A 136 -5.64 36.13 -3.02
CA LEU A 136 -6.07 37.52 -2.87
C LEU A 136 -7.60 37.54 -2.86
#